data_AF-A0A7J4LCX0-F1
#
_entry.id   AF-A0A7J4LCX0-F1
#
_cell.length_a   1.000
_cell.length_b   1.000
_cell.length_c   1.000
_cell.angle_alpha   90.00
_cell.angle_beta   90.00
_cell.angle_gamma   90.00
#
_symmetry.space_group_name_H-M   'P 1'
#
loop_
_entity.id
_entity.type
_entity.pdbx_description
1 polymer ?
#
loop_
_entity_poly.entity_id
_entity_poly.type
_entity_poly.pdbx_seq_one_letter_code
_entity_poly.pdbx_strand_id
1 'polypeptide(L)'
;MPEKEDFKRHMTIITYNLSKLNSVKKVRFVYLLKGRTENTGLVNEFKGHFLVPGCFMIPSERSAEIELVFKLWKVPYKKEEVLMR
;
A
#
# COMPACT_ATOMS: atom_id res chain seq x y z
N MET A 1 27.10 -21.12 -6.97
CA MET A 1 25.67 -20.75 -6.77
C MET A 1 25.58 -20.25 -5.34
N PRO A 2 25.39 -18.95 -5.06
CA PRO A 2 25.19 -18.54 -3.68
C PRO A 2 23.76 -18.89 -3.27
N GLU A 3 23.66 -19.45 -2.09
CA GLU A 3 22.46 -19.86 -1.37
C GLU A 3 21.47 -18.69 -1.31
N LYS A 4 20.18 -18.98 -1.46
CA LYS A 4 19.11 -17.99 -1.27
C LYS A 4 19.16 -17.56 0.20
N GLU A 5 19.77 -16.42 0.48
CA GLU A 5 19.62 -15.73 1.75
C GLU A 5 18.12 -15.59 2.06
N ASP A 6 17.71 -16.14 3.21
CA ASP A 6 16.44 -15.83 3.86
C ASP A 6 16.46 -14.34 4.24
N PHE A 7 16.24 -13.48 3.25
CA PHE A 7 15.99 -12.07 3.47
C PHE A 7 14.69 -11.97 4.26
N LYS A 8 14.79 -11.75 5.57
CA LYS A 8 13.69 -11.21 6.38
C LYS A 8 13.11 -10.02 5.62
N ARG A 9 11.93 -10.19 5.01
CA ARG A 9 11.30 -9.10 4.27
C ARG A 9 10.61 -8.21 5.29
N HIS A 10 11.23 -7.06 5.57
CA HIS A 10 10.60 -5.98 6.30
C HIS A 10 9.48 -5.43 5.43
N MET A 11 8.25 -5.67 5.86
CA MET A 11 7.05 -5.18 5.19
C MET A 11 6.34 -4.20 6.11
N THR A 12 5.56 -3.31 5.52
CA THR A 12 4.65 -2.43 6.25
C THR A 12 3.23 -2.74 5.81
N ILE A 13 2.39 -3.13 6.75
CA ILE A 13 0.94 -3.27 6.55
C ILE A 13 0.31 -1.90 6.73
N ILE A 14 -0.54 -1.52 5.79
CA ILE A 14 -1.31 -0.28 5.83
C ILE A 14 -2.79 -0.61 5.79
N THR A 15 -3.51 -0.11 6.78
CA THR A 15 -4.97 -0.17 6.83
C THR A 15 -5.54 1.22 6.75
N TYR A 16 -6.50 1.44 5.85
CA TYR A 16 -7.08 2.76 5.60
C TYR A 16 -8.60 2.74 5.58
N ASN A 17 -9.20 3.89 5.90
CA ASN A 17 -10.64 4.07 5.76
C ASN A 17 -10.96 5.29 4.91
N LEU A 18 -11.99 5.16 4.06
CA LEU A 18 -12.37 6.20 3.10
C LEU A 18 -13.54 7.07 3.59
N SER A 19 -13.84 7.05 4.89
CA SER A 19 -14.99 7.75 5.48
C SER A 19 -15.00 9.25 5.19
N LYS A 20 -13.82 9.87 5.06
CA LYS A 20 -13.64 11.30 4.79
C LYS A 20 -13.73 11.69 3.31
N LEU A 21 -13.91 10.73 2.41
CA LEU A 21 -13.99 10.97 0.97
C LEU A 21 -15.44 10.84 0.48
N ASN A 22 -15.83 11.65 -0.50
CA ASN A 22 -17.08 11.44 -1.23
C ASN A 22 -16.96 10.27 -2.23
N SER A 23 -18.08 9.76 -2.74
CA SER A 23 -18.12 8.56 -3.58
C SER A 23 -17.16 8.61 -4.78
N VAL A 24 -17.06 9.75 -5.47
CA VAL A 24 -16.15 9.93 -6.61
C VAL A 24 -14.69 9.86 -6.16
N LYS A 25 -14.34 10.53 -5.06
CA LYS A 25 -12.98 10.49 -4.50
C LYS A 25 -12.61 9.12 -3.97
N LYS A 26 -13.54 8.36 -3.39
CA LYS A 26 -13.32 6.97 -2.95
C LYS A 26 -12.85 6.11 -4.12
N VAL A 27 -13.58 6.15 -5.23
CA VAL A 27 -13.25 5.38 -6.43
C VAL A 27 -11.88 5.78 -6.98
N ARG A 28 -11.61 7.09 -7.13
CA ARG A 28 -10.31 7.58 -7.62
C ARG A 28 -9.15 7.17 -6.71
N PHE A 29 -9.33 7.23 -5.40
CA PHE A 29 -8.30 6.80 -4.45
C PHE A 29 -8.00 5.30 -4.57
N VAL A 30 -9.04 4.47 -4.71
CA VAL A 30 -8.85 3.03 -4.91
C VAL A 30 -8.13 2.76 -6.24
N TYR A 31 -8.46 3.47 -7.31
CA TYR A 31 -7.75 3.33 -8.59
C TYR A 31 -6.29 3.79 -8.53
N LEU A 32 -5.97 4.83 -7.75
CA LEU A 32 -4.59 5.21 -7.52
C LEU A 32 -3.78 4.07 -6.88
N LEU A 33 -4.37 3.35 -5.92
CA LEU A 33 -3.69 2.26 -5.22
C LEU A 33 -3.66 0.95 -6.02
N LYS A 34 -4.78 0.56 -6.63
CA LYS A 34 -4.96 -0.73 -7.32
C LYS A 34 -4.58 -0.70 -8.80
N GLY A 35 -4.60 0.49 -9.41
CA GLY A 35 -4.50 0.63 -10.85
C GLY A 35 -5.84 0.41 -11.55
N ARG A 36 -5.77 0.38 -12.88
CA ARG A 36 -6.87 0.08 -13.82
C ARG A 36 -6.34 -0.84 -14.91
N THR A 37 -7.20 -1.29 -15.82
CA THR A 37 -6.90 -2.24 -16.89
C THR A 37 -5.55 -2.01 -17.60
N GLU A 38 -5.18 -0.76 -17.85
CA GLU A 38 -3.96 -0.39 -18.59
C GLU A 38 -2.87 0.25 -17.71
N ASN A 39 -3.15 0.53 -16.43
CA ASN A 39 -2.23 1.25 -15.55
C ASN A 39 -2.01 0.50 -14.25
N THR A 40 -0.75 0.27 -13.89
CA THR A 40 -0.38 -0.26 -12.58
C THR A 40 -0.73 0.73 -11.47
N GLY A 41 -1.24 0.20 -10.35
CA GLY A 41 -1.46 0.99 -9.15
C GLY A 41 -0.19 1.06 -8.30
N LEU A 42 -0.13 2.07 -7.44
CA LEU A 42 1.01 2.29 -6.54
C LEU A 42 1.39 1.05 -5.72
N VAL A 43 0.39 0.28 -5.27
CA VAL A 43 0.67 -0.92 -4.47
C VAL A 43 1.46 -1.95 -5.28
N ASN A 44 1.14 -2.12 -6.57
CA ASN A 44 1.87 -3.04 -7.44
C ASN A 44 3.24 -2.46 -7.84
N GLU A 45 3.32 -1.16 -8.13
CA GLU A 45 4.58 -0.47 -8.45
C GLU A 45 5.59 -0.57 -7.30
N PHE A 46 5.10 -0.54 -6.07
CA PHE A 46 5.88 -0.73 -4.86
C PHE A 46 6.15 -2.20 -4.53
N LYS A 47 5.83 -3.14 -5.44
CA LYS A 47 5.97 -4.60 -5.22
C LYS A 47 5.19 -5.11 -4.00
N GLY A 48 4.13 -4.41 -3.64
CA GLY A 48 3.20 -4.79 -2.59
C GLY A 48 2.02 -5.59 -3.13
N HIS A 49 1.13 -5.96 -2.21
CA HIS A 49 -0.12 -6.64 -2.56
C HIS A 49 -1.22 -6.33 -1.55
N PHE A 50 -2.47 -6.39 -2.03
CA PHE A 50 -3.63 -6.24 -1.17
C PHE A 50 -3.86 -7.52 -0.36
N LEU A 51 -4.12 -7.35 0.92
CA LEU A 51 -4.53 -8.43 1.82
C LEU A 51 -6.05 -8.58 1.79
N VAL A 52 -6.75 -7.45 1.91
CA VAL A 52 -8.21 -7.32 1.83
C VAL A 52 -8.59 -5.90 1.34
N PRO A 53 -9.86 -5.60 0.98
CA PRO A 53 -10.25 -4.22 0.72
C PRO A 53 -9.92 -3.30 1.91
N GLY A 54 -9.23 -2.18 1.66
CA GLY A 54 -8.81 -1.27 2.72
C GLY A 54 -7.50 -1.65 3.43
N CYS A 55 -6.86 -2.77 3.06
CA CYS A 55 -5.63 -3.23 3.69
C CYS A 55 -4.66 -3.83 2.67
N PHE A 56 -3.40 -3.40 2.69
CA PHE A 56 -2.35 -3.93 1.84
C PHE A 56 -1.01 -3.91 2.56
N MET A 57 -0.04 -4.62 2.01
CA MET A 57 1.35 -4.50 2.46
C MET A 57 2.28 -4.10 1.31
N ILE A 58 3.33 -3.39 1.66
CA ILE A 58 4.42 -2.98 0.77
C ILE A 58 5.76 -3.19 1.49
N PRO A 59 6.89 -3.27 0.76
CA PRO A 59 8.22 -3.19 1.35
C PRO A 59 8.37 -1.93 2.21
N SER A 60 8.97 -2.06 3.39
CA SER A 60 9.06 -0.95 4.35
C SER A 60 9.82 0.26 3.81
N GLU A 61 10.76 0.06 2.88
CA GLU A 61 11.49 1.14 2.21
C GLU A 61 10.58 2.06 1.36
N ARG A 62 9.37 1.59 1.00
CA ARG A 62 8.36 2.36 0.25
C ARG A 62 7.30 3.03 1.14
N SER A 63 7.37 2.82 2.46
CA SER A 63 6.36 3.32 3.41
C SER A 63 6.26 4.86 3.42
N ALA A 64 7.38 5.57 3.35
CA ALA A 64 7.37 7.03 3.36
C ALA A 64 6.63 7.62 2.15
N GLU A 65 6.82 7.03 0.97
CA GLU A 65 6.22 7.48 -0.29
C GLU A 65 4.71 7.32 -0.27
N ILE A 66 4.21 6.20 0.23
CA ILE A 66 2.77 5.97 0.34
C ILE A 66 2.13 6.83 1.43
N GLU A 67 2.83 7.09 2.53
CA GLU A 67 2.34 7.99 3.59
C GLU A 67 2.06 9.41 3.08
N LEU A 68 2.88 9.90 2.15
CA LEU A 68 2.64 11.18 1.49
C LEU A 68 1.33 11.17 0.70
N VAL A 69 1.01 10.09 -0.01
CA VAL A 69 -0.26 9.93 -0.72
C VAL A 69 -1.44 10.00 0.23
N PHE A 70 -1.40 9.28 1.35
CA PHE A 70 -2.46 9.32 2.36
C PHE A 70 -2.65 10.72 2.96
N LYS A 71 -1.56 11.42 3.26
CA LYS A 71 -1.58 12.79 3.77
C LYS A 71 -2.20 13.76 2.76
N LEU A 72 -1.77 13.71 1.49
CA LEU A 72 -2.29 14.55 0.41
C LEU A 72 -3.80 14.35 0.21
N TRP A 73 -4.25 13.11 0.24
CA TRP A 73 -5.67 12.77 0.08
C TRP A 73 -6.49 12.96 1.36
N LYS A 74 -5.87 13.31 2.48
CA LYS A 74 -6.49 13.41 3.82
C LYS A 74 -7.23 12.13 4.21
N VAL A 75 -6.70 10.98 3.80
CA VAL A 75 -7.25 9.66 4.11
C VAL A 75 -6.64 9.17 5.41
N PRO A 76 -7.44 8.90 6.45
CA PRO A 76 -6.95 8.31 7.68
C PRO A 76 -6.46 6.87 7.44
N TYR A 77 -5.28 6.56 7.98
CA TYR A 77 -4.66 5.24 7.89
C TYR A 77 -3.92 4.89 9.19
N LYS A 78 -3.66 3.60 9.37
CA LYS A 78 -2.73 3.04 10.34
C LYS A 78 -1.62 2.30 9.58
N LYS A 79 -0.43 2.28 10.16
CA LYS A 79 0.71 1.53 9.63
C LYS A 79 1.31 0.65 10.72
N GLU A 80 1.71 -0.56 10.34
CA GLU A 80 2.34 -1.53 11.23
C GLU A 80 3.51 -2.16 10.48
N GLU A 81 4.71 -2.12 11.06
CA GLU A 81 5.87 -2.82 10.52
C GLU A 81 5.82 -4.29 10.93
N VAL A 82 6.04 -5.17 9.96
CA VAL A 82 6.01 -6.62 10.17
C VAL A 82 7.26 -7.25 9.56
N LEU A 83 7.80 -8.21 10.30
CA LEU A 83 8.91 -9.03 9.87
C LEU A 83 8.35 -10.33 9.27
N MET A 84 8.51 -10.52 7.96
CA MET A 84 8.16 -11.77 7.32
C MET A 84 9.34 -12.75 7.44
N ARG A 85 9.04 -13.97 7.91
CA ARG A 85 9.97 -15.10 7.99
C ARG A 85 9.70 -16.06 6.86
#